data_AF-A0A2V9RGK1-F1
#
_entry.id   AF-A0A2V9RGK1-F1
#
_cell.length_a   1.000
_cell.length_b   1.000
_cell.length_c   1.000
_cell.angle_alpha   90.00
_cell.angle_beta   90.00
_cell.angle_gamma   90.00
#
_symmetry.space_group_name_H-M   'P 1'
#
loop_
_entity.id
_entity.type
_entity.pdbx_description
1 polymer ?
#
loop_
_entity_poly.entity_id
_entity_poly.type
_entity_poly.pdbx_seq_one_letter_code
_entity_poly.pdbx_strand_id
1 'polypeptide(L)'
;MATMPANRREFLQTGVTTGAALVIGFSLPGKLWAAQETQTPKPPISPFEAWVHVGDDDRVKLIVAKSEIGQGIKTTLPMILAEELEVDWKQVEVQQAETRPDIYPHLGTGGSSSTRTTYADLRTAGATAREMLISAAVTQWNVPREQCYAEDGAVINRQSNARLKYSQLVASASRLPIPAAGQVPLKKRADFRIIGHSTVRVDAEPKSNGTA
;
A
#
# COMPACT_ATOMS: atom_id res chain seq x y z
N MET A 1 -44.56 52.25 -0.71
CA MET A 1 -44.65 50.91 -0.10
C MET A 1 -43.97 49.95 -1.06
N ALA A 2 -42.67 49.70 -0.87
CA ALA A 2 -41.87 48.90 -1.78
C ALA A 2 -41.69 47.49 -1.22
N THR A 3 -42.24 46.49 -1.92
CA THR A 3 -41.96 45.07 -1.73
C THR A 3 -40.70 44.73 -2.51
N MET A 4 -39.65 44.25 -1.86
CA MET A 4 -38.55 43.51 -2.49
C MET A 4 -37.74 42.72 -1.43
N PRO A 5 -37.07 41.63 -1.84
CA PRO A 5 -37.35 40.27 -1.41
C PRO A 5 -36.41 39.83 -0.28
N ALA A 6 -36.93 39.13 0.72
CA ALA A 6 -36.08 38.57 1.77
C ALA A 6 -35.07 37.60 1.15
N ASN A 7 -33.79 37.97 1.20
CA ASN A 7 -32.70 37.11 0.76
C ASN A 7 -32.61 35.92 1.73
N ARG A 8 -32.34 34.70 1.23
CA ARG A 8 -32.26 33.46 2.05
C ARG A 8 -31.37 33.62 3.29
N ARG A 9 -30.37 34.50 3.20
CA ARG A 9 -29.44 34.85 4.28
C ARG A 9 -30.11 35.56 5.46
N GLU A 10 -31.06 36.47 5.20
CA GLU A 10 -31.78 37.20 6.24
C GLU A 10 -32.75 36.28 6.98
N PHE A 11 -33.49 35.43 6.26
CA PHE A 11 -34.40 34.44 6.86
C PHE A 11 -33.69 33.49 7.84
N LEU A 12 -32.48 33.06 7.50
CA LEU A 12 -31.67 32.19 8.37
C LEU A 12 -31.12 32.93 9.61
N GLN A 13 -30.88 34.24 9.51
CA GLN A 13 -30.40 35.03 10.65
C GLN A 13 -31.52 35.38 11.62
N THR A 14 -32.75 35.62 11.14
CA THR A 14 -33.88 35.96 12.01
C THR A 14 -34.55 34.74 12.65
N GLY A 15 -34.38 33.53 12.09
CA GLY A 15 -35.00 32.30 12.61
C GLY A 15 -34.36 31.72 13.88
N VAL A 16 -33.15 32.17 14.24
CA VAL A 16 -32.39 31.64 15.41
C VAL A 16 -32.85 32.26 16.74
N THR A 17 -33.54 33.40 16.72
CA THR A 17 -33.79 34.20 17.92
C THR A 17 -35.07 33.85 18.70
N THR A 18 -35.94 32.95 18.22
CA THR A 18 -37.27 32.74 18.85
C THR A 18 -37.67 31.31 19.24
N GLY A 19 -36.80 30.31 19.21
CA GLY A 19 -37.19 28.99 19.73
C GLY A 19 -36.10 27.94 19.75
N ALA A 20 -36.07 27.16 20.83
CA ALA A 20 -35.07 26.14 21.11
C ALA A 20 -34.97 25.10 19.98
N ALA A 21 -33.90 25.19 19.17
CA ALA A 21 -33.37 24.10 18.39
C ALA A 21 -31.87 24.28 18.21
N LEU A 22 -31.08 23.35 18.77
CA LEU A 22 -29.67 23.21 18.42
C LEU A 22 -29.59 22.62 17.01
N VAL A 23 -29.44 23.47 15.99
CA VAL A 23 -29.17 23.03 14.62
C VAL A 23 -27.66 22.98 14.42
N ILE A 24 -27.08 21.78 14.49
CA ILE A 24 -25.70 21.57 14.04
C ILE A 24 -25.74 21.35 12.53
N GLY A 25 -25.47 22.40 11.76
CA GLY A 25 -25.28 22.33 10.32
C GLY A 25 -23.79 22.25 9.99
N PHE A 26 -23.34 21.14 9.39
CA PHE A 26 -22.03 21.08 8.72
C PHE A 26 -22.24 21.34 7.23
N SER A 27 -21.73 22.48 6.76
CA SER A 27 -21.56 22.75 5.34
C SER A 27 -20.24 22.12 4.90
N LEU A 28 -20.28 21.08 4.07
CA LEU A 28 -19.12 20.66 3.27
C LEU A 28 -19.07 21.57 2.03
N PRO A 29 -18.17 22.57 1.97
CA PRO A 29 -17.96 23.29 0.72
C PRO A 29 -17.47 22.30 -0.34
N GLY A 30 -18.29 22.10 -1.37
CA GLY A 30 -17.94 21.35 -2.56
C GLY A 30 -16.80 22.01 -3.31
N LYS A 31 -15.57 21.68 -2.92
CA LYS A 31 -14.32 21.64 -3.71
C LYS A 31 -13.37 20.66 -2.99
N LEU A 32 -13.68 19.37 -3.05
CA LEU A 32 -12.84 18.31 -2.47
C LEU A 32 -11.75 17.80 -3.43
N TRP A 33 -11.55 18.44 -4.59
CA TRP A 33 -10.44 18.14 -5.50
C TRP A 33 -9.80 19.40 -6.08
N ALA A 34 -8.45 19.36 -6.08
CA ALA A 34 -7.49 20.24 -6.74
C ALA A 34 -7.23 21.63 -6.12
N ALA A 35 -6.23 21.67 -5.23
CA ALA A 35 -5.17 22.67 -5.37
C ALA A 35 -3.96 21.94 -5.99
N GLN A 36 -3.75 22.09 -7.30
CA GLN A 36 -2.49 21.74 -7.91
C GLN A 36 -1.49 22.83 -7.50
N GLU A 37 -0.70 22.56 -6.46
CA GLU A 37 0.61 23.20 -6.38
C GLU A 37 1.43 22.73 -7.59
N THR A 38 2.01 23.70 -8.29
CA THR A 38 2.95 23.45 -9.39
C THR A 38 4.19 22.78 -8.81
N GLN A 39 4.15 21.45 -8.69
CA GLN A 39 5.27 20.67 -8.19
C GLN A 39 6.35 20.61 -9.27
N THR A 40 7.53 21.13 -8.95
CA THR A 40 8.78 20.73 -9.58
C THR A 40 8.85 19.20 -9.67
N PRO A 41 9.37 18.60 -10.76
CA PRO A 41 9.40 17.15 -10.89
C PRO A 41 10.22 16.55 -9.74
N LYS A 42 9.54 16.02 -8.73
CA LYS A 42 10.15 15.26 -7.65
C LYS A 42 10.58 13.91 -8.26
N PRO A 43 11.79 13.40 -7.96
CA PRO A 43 12.22 12.11 -8.46
C PRO A 43 11.16 11.04 -8.13
N PRO A 44 10.99 10.01 -9.00
CA PRO A 44 10.02 8.96 -8.76
C PRO A 44 10.28 8.31 -7.40
N ILE A 45 9.27 8.31 -6.54
CA ILE A 45 9.38 7.74 -5.20
C ILE A 45 9.61 6.23 -5.34
N SER A 46 10.67 5.73 -4.72
CA SER A 46 10.97 4.30 -4.75
C SER A 46 9.84 3.51 -4.09
N PRO A 47 9.41 2.37 -4.65
CA PRO A 47 8.48 1.48 -3.95
C PRO A 47 8.99 1.03 -2.57
N PHE A 48 10.30 1.00 -2.39
CA PHE A 48 10.95 0.71 -1.10
C PHE A 48 10.88 1.87 -0.10
N GLU A 49 10.70 3.10 -0.59
CA GLU A 49 10.55 4.30 0.22
C GLU A 49 9.08 4.59 0.56
N ALA A 50 8.15 4.22 -0.33
CA ALA A 50 6.72 4.48 -0.15
C ALA A 50 5.93 3.30 0.43
N TRP A 51 6.31 2.05 0.21
CA TRP A 51 5.41 0.92 0.49
C TRP A 51 6.07 -0.29 1.13
N VAL A 52 7.33 -0.63 0.83
CA VAL A 52 7.89 -1.93 1.21
C VAL A 52 9.28 -1.80 1.84
N HIS A 53 9.41 -2.13 3.13
CA HIS A 53 10.72 -2.23 3.79
C HIS A 53 11.04 -3.68 4.12
N VAL A 54 12.15 -4.19 3.61
CA VAL A 54 12.68 -5.50 4.04
C VAL A 54 13.70 -5.24 5.16
N GLY A 55 13.41 -5.76 6.35
CA GLY A 55 14.28 -5.69 7.52
C GLY A 55 15.48 -6.62 7.43
N ASP A 56 16.42 -6.42 8.35
CA ASP A 56 17.55 -7.31 8.59
C ASP A 56 17.13 -8.64 9.24
N ASP A 57 15.92 -8.72 9.78
CA ASP A 57 15.29 -9.90 10.38
C ASP A 57 14.40 -10.71 9.43
N ASP A 58 14.57 -10.52 8.12
CA ASP A 58 13.72 -11.10 7.05
C ASP A 58 12.23 -10.69 7.11
N ARG A 59 11.83 -9.74 7.98
CA ARG A 59 10.45 -9.22 7.99
C ARG A 59 10.25 -8.12 6.96
N VAL A 60 9.05 -8.05 6.44
CA VAL A 60 8.65 -7.06 5.43
C VAL A 60 7.62 -6.13 6.06
N LYS A 61 7.87 -4.83 6.06
CA LYS A 61 6.87 -3.84 6.46
C LYS A 61 6.18 -3.30 5.21
N LEU A 62 4.86 -3.41 5.19
CA LEU A 62 4.00 -2.84 4.18
C LEU A 62 3.31 -1.58 4.73
N ILE A 63 3.68 -0.41 4.18
CA ILE A 63 3.02 0.85 4.54
C ILE A 63 1.71 0.99 3.77
N VAL A 64 0.61 1.15 4.50
CA VAL A 64 -0.75 1.14 3.92
C VAL A 64 -1.47 2.48 4.14
N ALA A 65 -1.77 3.15 3.03
CA ALA A 65 -2.59 4.36 2.96
C ALA A 65 -4.11 4.06 2.92
N LYS A 66 -4.57 3.11 3.74
CA LYS A 66 -5.98 2.73 3.87
C LYS A 66 -6.27 2.44 5.34
N SER A 67 -7.34 3.01 5.89
CA SER A 67 -7.77 2.70 7.26
C SER A 67 -8.29 1.27 7.36
N GLU A 68 -7.81 0.50 8.34
CA GLU A 68 -8.41 -0.77 8.75
C GLU A 68 -9.53 -0.51 9.77
N ILE A 69 -10.77 -0.82 9.40
CA ILE A 69 -11.97 -0.60 10.21
C ILE A 69 -12.82 -1.87 10.38
N GLY A 70 -12.25 -3.05 10.12
CA GLY A 70 -12.94 -4.34 10.21
C GLY A 70 -12.95 -5.14 8.92
N GLN A 71 -12.52 -4.58 7.79
CA GLN A 71 -12.60 -5.23 6.48
C GLN A 71 -11.48 -6.24 6.19
N GLY A 72 -10.40 -6.25 6.98
CA GLY A 72 -9.32 -7.25 6.85
C GLY A 72 -8.25 -6.91 5.80
N ILE A 73 -7.95 -5.63 5.59
CA ILE A 73 -6.78 -5.19 4.80
C ILE A 73 -5.46 -5.61 5.47
N LYS A 74 -5.45 -5.81 6.79
CA LYS A 74 -4.31 -6.38 7.53
C LYS A 74 -3.97 -7.83 7.15
N THR A 75 -4.84 -8.52 6.41
CA THR A 75 -4.58 -9.85 5.86
C THR A 75 -4.46 -9.80 4.34
N THR A 76 -5.44 -9.19 3.68
CA THR A 76 -5.53 -9.23 2.21
C THR A 76 -4.41 -8.48 1.50
N LEU A 77 -3.96 -7.33 2.00
CA LEU A 77 -2.90 -6.55 1.34
C LEU A 77 -1.51 -7.20 1.49
N PRO A 78 -1.10 -7.69 2.68
CA PRO A 78 0.08 -8.53 2.85
C PRO A 78 0.14 -9.72 1.88
N MET A 79 -0.97 -10.44 1.73
CA MET A 79 -1.05 -11.60 0.85
C MET A 79 -0.76 -11.23 -0.61
N ILE A 80 -1.23 -10.07 -1.09
CA ILE A 80 -1.00 -9.61 -2.47
C ILE A 80 0.47 -9.28 -2.69
N LEU A 81 1.10 -8.56 -1.75
CA LEU A 81 2.52 -8.23 -1.84
C LEU A 81 3.38 -9.51 -1.78
N ALA A 82 3.09 -10.37 -0.81
CA ALA A 82 3.84 -11.60 -0.54
C ALA A 82 3.84 -12.56 -1.73
N GLU A 83 2.71 -12.67 -2.44
CA GLU A 83 2.57 -13.51 -3.63
C GLU A 83 3.63 -13.17 -4.69
N GLU A 84 3.84 -11.88 -4.93
CA GLU A 84 4.82 -11.43 -5.92
C GLU A 84 6.23 -11.36 -5.34
N LEU A 85 6.37 -11.04 -4.06
CA LEU A 85 7.68 -10.95 -3.41
C LEU A 85 8.31 -12.33 -3.13
N GLU A 86 7.54 -13.42 -3.27
CA GLU A 86 7.96 -14.80 -2.94
C GLU A 86 8.36 -14.94 -1.46
N VAL A 87 7.56 -14.39 -0.53
CA VAL A 87 7.75 -14.53 0.92
C VAL A 87 6.52 -15.17 1.57
N ASP A 88 6.66 -15.72 2.78
CA ASP A 88 5.49 -16.05 3.58
C ASP A 88 4.76 -14.75 3.94
N TRP A 89 3.46 -14.67 3.65
CA TRP A 89 2.65 -13.49 3.95
C TRP A 89 2.64 -13.15 5.45
N LYS A 90 2.90 -14.12 6.34
CA LYS A 90 3.05 -13.89 7.78
C LYS A 90 4.28 -13.06 8.15
N GLN A 91 5.26 -12.97 7.27
CA GLN A 91 6.44 -12.12 7.44
C GLN A 91 6.14 -10.66 7.05
N VAL A 92 4.98 -10.39 6.43
CA VAL A 92 4.59 -9.07 5.98
C VAL A 92 3.69 -8.39 7.03
N GLU A 93 4.26 -7.43 7.74
CA GLU A 93 3.58 -6.62 8.75
C GLU A 93 2.99 -5.36 8.13
N VAL A 94 1.73 -5.05 8.42
CA VAL A 94 1.08 -3.82 7.96
C VAL A 94 1.35 -2.68 8.93
N GLN A 95 1.98 -1.62 8.44
CA GLN A 95 2.11 -0.35 9.13
C GLN A 95 1.13 0.67 8.53
N GLN A 96 0.37 1.35 9.37
CA GLN A 96 -0.49 2.44 8.92
C GLN A 96 0.38 3.59 8.41
N ALA A 97 0.08 4.09 7.21
CA ALA A 97 0.76 5.25 6.66
C ALA A 97 0.50 6.50 7.50
N GLU A 98 1.54 7.32 7.66
CA GLU A 98 1.41 8.68 8.18
C GLU A 98 0.69 9.59 7.17
N THR A 99 0.21 10.74 7.66
CA THR A 99 -0.40 11.76 6.79
C THR A 99 0.65 12.48 5.97
N ARG A 100 0.96 11.90 4.80
CA ARG A 100 1.90 12.43 3.80
C ARG A 100 1.19 12.63 2.46
N PRO A 101 0.50 13.76 2.23
CA PRO A 101 -0.25 14.00 0.99
C PRO A 101 0.61 13.99 -0.29
N ASP A 102 1.92 14.21 -0.14
CA ASP A 102 2.89 14.14 -1.24
C ASP A 102 3.17 12.72 -1.74
N ILE A 103 2.86 11.70 -0.92
CA ILE A 103 3.04 10.26 -1.23
C ILE A 103 1.69 9.53 -1.25
N TYR A 104 0.83 9.83 -0.28
CA TYR A 104 -0.48 9.23 -0.07
C TYR A 104 -1.57 10.30 -0.22
N PRO A 105 -2.09 10.51 -1.44
CA PRO A 105 -3.11 11.55 -1.68
C PRO A 105 -4.43 11.27 -0.96
N HIS A 106 -4.66 10.03 -0.50
CA HIS A 106 -5.86 9.63 0.21
C HIS A 106 -5.60 8.47 1.17
N LEU A 107 -5.97 8.63 2.45
CA LEU A 107 -5.82 7.60 3.50
C LEU A 107 -7.11 6.85 3.83
N GLY A 108 -8.26 7.33 3.34
CA GLY A 108 -9.56 6.78 3.70
C GLY A 108 -9.85 5.41 3.07
N THR A 109 -10.76 4.69 3.71
CA THR A 109 -11.38 3.46 3.21
C THR A 109 -12.86 3.73 2.94
N GLY A 110 -13.35 3.30 1.77
CA GLY A 110 -14.74 3.46 1.34
C GLY A 110 -14.98 2.91 -0.07
N GLY A 111 -16.24 2.76 -0.47
CA GLY A 111 -16.62 2.33 -1.84
C GLY A 111 -16.07 0.95 -2.26
N SER A 112 -15.86 0.06 -1.30
CA SER A 112 -15.23 -1.26 -1.48
C SER A 112 -13.92 -1.19 -2.29
N SER A 113 -13.16 -0.11 -2.07
CA SER A 113 -12.04 0.26 -2.94
C SER A 113 -10.70 -0.28 -2.47
N SER A 114 -10.48 -0.50 -1.17
CA SER A 114 -9.12 -0.72 -0.63
C SER A 114 -8.33 -1.77 -1.39
N THR A 115 -8.79 -3.02 -1.43
CA THR A 115 -8.13 -4.09 -2.20
C THR A 115 -8.15 -3.83 -3.70
N ARG A 116 -9.29 -3.38 -4.26
CA ARG A 116 -9.46 -3.17 -5.70
C ARG A 116 -8.46 -2.16 -6.26
N THR A 117 -8.25 -1.04 -5.54
CA THR A 117 -7.38 0.05 -5.99
C THR A 117 -5.91 -0.23 -5.72
N THR A 118 -5.57 -1.05 -4.71
CA THR A 118 -4.16 -1.34 -4.38
C THR A 118 -3.65 -2.63 -5.00
N TYR A 119 -4.50 -3.47 -5.58
CA TYR A 119 -4.12 -4.79 -6.07
C TYR A 119 -2.98 -4.75 -7.10
N ALA A 120 -3.12 -3.93 -8.14
CA ALA A 120 -2.11 -3.84 -9.20
C ALA A 120 -0.81 -3.20 -8.68
N ASP A 121 -0.93 -2.17 -7.85
CA ASP A 121 0.21 -1.45 -7.28
C ASP A 121 1.04 -2.35 -6.37
N LEU A 122 0.39 -3.10 -5.47
CA LEU A 122 1.07 -4.02 -4.56
C LEU A 122 1.72 -5.19 -5.30
N ARG A 123 1.07 -5.71 -6.35
CA ARG A 123 1.69 -6.75 -7.18
C ARG A 123 2.93 -6.23 -7.90
N THR A 124 2.83 -5.02 -8.46
CA THR A 124 3.96 -4.36 -9.13
C THR A 124 5.08 -4.08 -8.14
N ALA A 125 4.78 -3.58 -6.94
CA ALA A 125 5.75 -3.33 -5.88
C ALA A 125 6.47 -4.62 -5.46
N GLY A 126 5.73 -5.70 -5.20
CA GLY A 126 6.30 -7.01 -4.81
C GLY A 126 7.20 -7.59 -5.90
N ALA A 127 6.76 -7.54 -7.16
CA ALA A 127 7.53 -8.06 -8.28
C ALA A 127 8.81 -7.25 -8.51
N THR A 128 8.71 -5.92 -8.47
CA THR A 128 9.88 -5.01 -8.59
C THR A 128 10.87 -5.26 -7.47
N ALA A 129 10.40 -5.42 -6.23
CA ALA A 129 11.27 -5.70 -5.11
C ALA A 129 11.99 -7.05 -5.25
N ARG A 130 11.26 -8.09 -5.66
CA ARG A 130 11.83 -9.41 -6.00
C ARG A 130 12.92 -9.29 -7.07
N GLU A 131 12.67 -8.52 -8.13
CA GLU A 131 13.65 -8.35 -9.22
C GLU A 131 14.92 -7.61 -8.78
N MET A 132 14.78 -6.59 -7.93
CA MET A 132 15.94 -5.88 -7.36
C MET A 132 16.78 -6.79 -6.46
N LEU A 133 16.14 -7.65 -5.66
CA LEU A 133 16.82 -8.64 -4.83
C LEU A 133 17.54 -9.69 -5.69
N ILE A 134 16.90 -10.18 -6.76
CA ILE A 134 17.55 -11.10 -7.69
C ILE A 134 18.74 -10.42 -8.38
N SER A 135 18.60 -9.17 -8.82
CA SER A 135 19.68 -8.40 -9.44
C SER A 135 20.88 -8.26 -8.52
N ALA A 136 20.66 -8.01 -7.22
CA ALA A 136 21.73 -7.97 -6.23
C ALA A 136 22.45 -9.32 -6.09
N ALA A 137 21.70 -10.43 -6.07
CA ALA A 137 22.29 -11.77 -5.98
C ALA A 137 23.07 -12.15 -7.25
N VAL A 138 22.56 -11.79 -8.42
CA VAL A 138 23.20 -11.95 -9.74
C VAL A 138 24.56 -11.24 -9.74
N THR A 139 24.61 -9.98 -9.27
CA THR A 139 25.86 -9.23 -9.13
C THR A 139 26.80 -9.89 -8.12
N GLN A 140 26.29 -10.34 -6.97
CA GLN A 140 27.11 -10.94 -5.92
C GLN A 140 27.73 -12.28 -6.34
N TRP A 141 26.98 -13.13 -7.04
CA TRP A 141 27.47 -14.42 -7.54
C TRP A 141 28.19 -14.32 -8.88
N ASN A 142 28.11 -13.17 -9.56
CA ASN A 142 28.65 -12.96 -10.90
C ASN A 142 28.15 -14.03 -11.90
N VAL A 143 26.83 -14.25 -11.91
CA VAL A 143 26.15 -15.22 -12.79
C VAL A 143 25.09 -14.52 -13.65
N PRO A 144 24.66 -15.11 -14.78
CA PRO A 144 23.51 -14.63 -15.55
C PRO A 144 22.20 -14.62 -14.75
N ARG A 145 21.31 -13.66 -15.05
CA ARG A 145 20.01 -13.48 -14.37
C ARG A 145 19.13 -14.72 -14.40
N GLU A 146 19.20 -15.50 -15.48
CA GLU A 146 18.39 -16.70 -15.71
C GLU A 146 18.75 -17.83 -14.74
N GLN A 147 19.97 -17.80 -14.19
CA GLN A 147 20.44 -18.75 -13.19
C GLN A 147 19.91 -18.45 -11.79
N CYS A 148 19.23 -17.32 -11.57
CA CYS A 148 18.69 -16.95 -10.28
C CYS A 148 17.16 -16.94 -10.31
N TYR A 149 16.54 -17.39 -9.24
CA TYR A 149 15.09 -17.24 -9.00
C TYR A 149 14.83 -16.97 -7.52
N ALA A 150 13.68 -16.38 -7.23
CA ALA A 150 13.24 -16.14 -5.87
C ALA A 150 12.23 -17.21 -5.43
N GLU A 151 12.34 -17.63 -4.18
CA GLU A 151 11.41 -18.56 -3.55
C GLU A 151 11.58 -18.49 -2.02
N ASP A 152 10.47 -18.48 -1.29
CA ASP A 152 10.42 -18.56 0.17
C ASP A 152 11.39 -17.59 0.89
N GLY A 153 11.40 -16.32 0.48
CA GLY A 153 12.18 -15.23 1.06
C GLY A 153 13.68 -15.27 0.76
N ALA A 154 14.08 -16.02 -0.25
CA ALA A 154 15.47 -16.13 -0.67
C ALA A 154 15.61 -16.07 -2.20
N VAL A 155 16.77 -15.62 -2.65
CA VAL A 155 17.22 -15.84 -4.03
C VAL A 155 18.06 -17.11 -4.06
N ILE A 156 17.80 -17.97 -5.05
CA ILE A 156 18.39 -19.28 -5.22
C ILE A 156 19.11 -19.34 -6.56
N ASN A 157 20.36 -19.81 -6.54
CA ASN A 157 21.10 -20.12 -7.74
C ASN A 157 20.73 -21.53 -8.25
N ARG A 158 20.28 -21.65 -9.50
CA ARG A 158 19.83 -22.89 -10.12
C ARG A 158 20.95 -23.92 -10.33
N GLN A 159 22.19 -23.48 -10.51
CA GLN A 159 23.32 -24.37 -10.80
C GLN A 159 23.95 -24.90 -9.51
N SER A 160 24.18 -24.02 -8.54
CA SER A 160 24.87 -24.39 -7.29
C SER A 160 23.93 -24.74 -6.15
N ASN A 161 22.63 -24.47 -6.28
CA ASN A 161 21.65 -24.49 -5.17
C ASN A 161 22.01 -23.59 -3.98
N ALA A 162 22.95 -22.66 -4.16
CA ALA A 162 23.25 -21.65 -3.15
C ALA A 162 22.03 -20.76 -2.91
N ARG A 163 21.78 -20.39 -1.66
CA ARG A 163 20.67 -19.53 -1.25
C ARG A 163 21.21 -18.29 -0.55
N LEU A 164 20.68 -17.13 -0.93
CA LEU A 164 20.87 -15.87 -0.22
C LEU A 164 19.50 -15.39 0.27
N LYS A 165 19.40 -15.18 1.58
CA LYS A 165 18.20 -14.60 2.19
C LYS A 165 18.02 -13.15 1.75
N TYR A 166 16.79 -12.67 1.70
CA TYR A 166 16.53 -11.29 1.32
C TYR A 166 17.22 -10.28 2.22
N SER A 167 17.26 -10.49 3.55
CA SER A 167 18.01 -9.65 4.50
C SER A 167 19.48 -9.42 4.09
N GLN A 168 20.12 -10.44 3.51
CA GLN A 168 21.52 -10.36 3.06
C GLN A 168 21.69 -9.52 1.79
N LEU A 169 20.62 -9.34 1.02
CA LEU A 169 20.62 -8.69 -0.28
C LEU A 169 20.11 -7.24 -0.24
N VAL A 170 19.31 -6.86 0.77
CA VAL A 170 18.65 -5.54 0.87
C VAL A 170 19.64 -4.40 0.66
N ALA A 171 20.77 -4.43 1.36
CA ALA A 171 21.75 -3.35 1.30
C ALA A 171 22.38 -3.20 -0.09
N SER A 172 22.56 -4.31 -0.83
CA SER A 172 23.08 -4.28 -2.19
C SER A 172 22.00 -3.88 -3.19
N ALA A 173 20.78 -4.40 -3.02
CA ALA A 173 19.64 -4.10 -3.87
C ALA A 173 19.26 -2.61 -3.82
N SER A 174 19.34 -1.96 -2.65
CA SER A 174 19.01 -0.53 -2.50
C SER A 174 19.94 0.42 -3.26
N ARG A 175 21.13 -0.05 -3.66
CA ARG A 175 22.10 0.71 -4.48
C ARG A 175 21.92 0.51 -5.97
N LEU A 176 21.07 -0.43 -6.39
CA LEU A 176 20.80 -0.70 -7.79
C LEU A 176 19.70 0.24 -8.32
N PRO A 177 19.72 0.56 -9.63
CA PRO A 177 18.63 1.29 -10.23
C PRO A 177 17.33 0.48 -10.13
N ILE A 178 16.23 1.17 -9.84
CA ILE A 178 14.90 0.57 -9.82
C ILE A 178 14.52 0.22 -11.26
N PRO A 179 14.14 -1.03 -11.56
CA PRO A 179 13.64 -1.42 -12.88
C PRO A 179 12.44 -0.56 -13.29
N ALA A 180 12.34 -0.21 -14.57
CA ALA A 180 11.22 0.61 -15.04
C ALA A 180 9.88 -0.13 -14.84
N ALA A 181 8.85 0.62 -14.41
CA ALA A 181 7.50 0.08 -14.27
C ALA A 181 7.03 -0.54 -15.60
N GLY A 182 6.63 -1.82 -15.57
CA GLY A 182 6.23 -2.58 -16.75
C GLY A 182 7.30 -3.48 -17.36
N GLN A 183 8.57 -3.35 -16.95
CA GLN A 183 9.64 -4.30 -17.34
C GLN A 183 9.70 -5.54 -16.46
N VAL A 184 9.10 -5.48 -15.26
CA VAL A 184 9.11 -6.58 -14.31
C VAL A 184 7.90 -7.47 -14.53
N PRO A 185 8.09 -8.77 -14.88
CA PRO A 185 6.98 -9.67 -15.12
C PRO A 185 6.25 -9.98 -13.81
N LEU A 186 4.94 -9.78 -13.80
CA LEU A 186 4.07 -10.25 -12.73
C LEU A 186 3.83 -11.76 -12.88
N LYS A 187 3.59 -12.45 -11.76
CA LYS A 187 3.19 -13.86 -11.79
C LYS A 187 1.89 -14.06 -12.58
N LYS A 188 1.75 -15.20 -13.26
CA LYS A 188 0.45 -15.54 -13.85
C LYS A 188 -0.47 -16.04 -12.75
N ARG A 189 -1.77 -15.88 -12.92
CA ARG A 189 -2.77 -16.35 -11.95
C ARG A 189 -2.64 -17.86 -11.66
N ALA A 190 -2.21 -18.66 -12.64
CA ALA A 190 -1.98 -20.09 -12.47
C ALA A 190 -0.81 -20.40 -11.51
N ASP A 191 0.11 -19.45 -11.32
CA ASP A 191 1.29 -19.61 -10.47
C ASP A 191 1.06 -19.05 -9.04
N PHE A 192 -0.16 -18.60 -8.74
CA PHE A 192 -0.48 -18.03 -7.43
C PHE A 192 -0.53 -19.12 -6.37
N ARG A 193 0.21 -18.90 -5.27
CA ARG A 193 0.29 -19.82 -4.12
C ARG A 193 -0.48 -19.30 -2.90
N ILE A 194 -0.72 -18.00 -2.82
CA ILE A 194 -1.34 -17.28 -1.70
C ILE A 194 -2.66 -16.66 -2.15
N ILE A 195 -2.65 -15.87 -3.23
CA ILE A 195 -3.85 -15.21 -3.76
C ILE A 195 -4.82 -16.27 -4.28
N GLY A 196 -6.08 -16.17 -3.87
CA GLY A 196 -7.14 -17.12 -4.25
C GLY A 196 -7.29 -18.31 -3.30
N HIS A 197 -6.44 -18.42 -2.28
CA HIS A 197 -6.55 -19.42 -1.22
C HIS A 197 -7.16 -18.80 0.04
N SER A 198 -7.99 -19.58 0.75
CA SER A 198 -8.64 -19.13 1.98
C SER A 198 -7.66 -19.10 3.14
N THR A 199 -7.69 -18.03 3.91
CA THR A 199 -6.79 -17.77 5.04
C THR A 199 -7.58 -17.18 6.20
N VAL A 200 -7.26 -17.58 7.42
CA VAL A 200 -7.85 -16.98 8.64
C VAL A 200 -7.29 -15.57 8.81
N ARG A 201 -8.18 -14.60 9.03
CA ARG A 201 -7.79 -13.21 9.24
C ARG A 201 -6.98 -13.06 10.53
N VAL A 202 -5.88 -12.32 10.44
CA VAL A 202 -4.97 -12.07 11.59
C VAL A 202 -5.64 -11.34 12.75
N ASP A 203 -6.69 -10.58 12.45
CA ASP A 203 -7.40 -9.75 13.41
C ASP A 203 -8.76 -10.33 13.83
N ALA A 204 -9.15 -11.52 13.33
CA ALA A 204 -10.47 -12.08 13.63
C ALA A 204 -10.64 -12.47 15.10
N GLU A 205 -9.71 -13.25 15.64
CA GLU A 205 -9.75 -13.68 17.04
C GLU A 205 -9.77 -12.50 18.03
N PRO A 206 -8.79 -11.56 18.02
CA PRO A 206 -8.76 -10.47 18.98
C PRO A 206 -9.97 -9.53 18.87
N LYS A 207 -10.56 -9.39 17.67
CA LYS A 207 -11.79 -8.60 17.48
C LYS A 207 -13.03 -9.33 18.00
N SER A 208 -13.06 -10.65 17.93
CA SER A 208 -14.20 -11.46 18.38
C SER A 208 -14.24 -11.65 19.90
N ASN A 209 -13.08 -11.64 20.56
CA ASN A 209 -12.96 -11.86 22.01
C ASN A 209 -12.72 -10.55 22.81
N GLY A 210 -12.60 -9.39 22.13
CA GLY A 210 -12.46 -8.08 22.76
C GLY A 210 -11.06 -7.73 23.26
N THR A 211 -10.01 -8.43 22.81
CA THR A 211 -8.62 -8.11 23.18
C THR A 211 -7.92 -7.17 22.19
N ALA A 212 -8.61 -6.73 21.14
CA ALA A 212 -8.11 -5.81 20.11
C ALA A 212 -8.13 -4.33 20.53
#